data_AF-A0A7J4KGJ7-F1
#
_entry.id   AF-A0A7J4KGJ7-F1
#
_cell.length_a   1.000
_cell.length_b   1.000
_cell.length_c   1.000
_cell.angle_alpha   90.00
_cell.angle_beta   90.00
_cell.angle_gamma   90.00
#
_symmetry.space_group_name_H-M   'P 1'
#
loop_
_entity.id
_entity.type
_entity.pdbx_description
1 polymer ?
#
loop_
_entity_poly.entity_id
_entity_poly.type
_entity_poly.pdbx_seq_one_letter_code
_entity_poly.pdbx_strand_id
1 'polypeptide(L)'
;MYATGTMYFPEKNMTSSSNPRIQVEAISGGSGISVAIRNIGDTNLTNINWTISCDGGLVLIGKNAQGTIPIIYREKSEIVKIPFVLGFGKPLITATAHSS
;
A
#
# COMPACT_ATOMS: atom_id res chain seq x y z
N MET A 1 53.43 8.02 -30.89
CA MET A 1 53.02 6.62 -30.64
C MET A 1 51.98 6.67 -29.53
N TYR A 2 50.69 6.54 -29.84
CA TYR A 2 49.61 6.63 -28.84
C TYR A 2 49.16 5.21 -28.51
N ALA A 3 49.18 4.86 -27.22
CA ALA A 3 48.63 3.59 -26.76
C ALA A 3 47.10 3.73 -26.64
N THR A 4 46.35 3.05 -27.50
CA THR A 4 44.91 2.85 -27.34
C THR A 4 44.69 1.64 -26.43
N GLY A 5 44.41 1.88 -25.16
CA GLY A 5 43.91 0.87 -24.23
C GLY A 5 42.38 0.86 -24.21
N THR A 6 41.76 -0.28 -24.49
CA THR A 6 40.33 -0.47 -24.24
C THR A 6 40.12 -0.67 -22.74
N MET A 7 39.46 0.28 -22.07
CA MET A 7 39.03 0.10 -20.69
C MET A 7 37.79 -0.82 -20.68
N TYR A 8 37.94 -2.01 -20.10
CA TYR A 8 36.83 -2.90 -19.81
C TYR A 8 36.13 -2.40 -18.54
N PHE A 9 34.91 -1.87 -18.68
CA PHE A 9 34.00 -1.62 -17.56
C PHE A 9 33.17 -2.89 -17.37
N PRO A 10 33.40 -3.72 -16.33
CA PRO A 10 32.50 -4.83 -16.06
C PRO A 10 31.11 -4.26 -15.80
N GLU A 11 30.13 -4.75 -16.56
CA GLU A 11 28.72 -4.44 -16.33
C GLU A 11 28.38 -4.88 -14.91
N LYS A 12 28.22 -3.91 -14.01
CA LYS A 12 27.74 -4.17 -12.66
C LYS A 12 26.36 -4.77 -12.82
N ASN A 13 26.23 -6.07 -12.59
CA ASN A 13 24.94 -6.76 -12.52
C ASN A 13 24.08 -6.07 -11.46
N MET A 14 23.27 -5.09 -11.87
CA MET A 14 22.25 -4.46 -11.04
C MET A 14 21.12 -5.48 -10.93
N THR A 15 21.26 -6.43 -10.02
CA THR A 15 20.11 -7.18 -9.51
C THR A 15 19.32 -6.22 -8.62
N SER A 16 18.60 -5.28 -9.23
CA SER A 16 17.51 -4.57 -8.56
C SER A 16 16.46 -5.63 -8.24
N SER A 17 16.55 -6.20 -7.04
CA SER A 17 15.50 -7.01 -6.45
C SER A 17 14.27 -6.11 -6.39
N SER A 18 13.40 -6.19 -7.40
CA SER A 18 12.14 -5.46 -7.40
C SER A 18 11.26 -6.11 -6.32
N ASN A 19 11.45 -5.68 -5.08
CA ASN A 19 10.54 -6.10 -4.03
C ASN A 19 9.23 -5.37 -4.25
N PRO A 20 8.09 -6.07 -4.41
CA PRO A 20 6.80 -5.43 -4.26
C PRO A 20 6.78 -4.83 -2.86
N ARG A 21 6.67 -3.50 -2.77
CA ARG A 21 6.68 -2.77 -1.50
C ARG A 21 5.38 -2.00 -1.40
N ILE A 22 4.55 -2.44 -0.46
CA ILE A 22 3.28 -1.80 -0.14
C ILE A 22 3.46 -0.98 1.13
N GLN A 23 2.95 0.25 1.11
CA GLN A 23 2.85 1.09 2.28
C GLN A 23 1.38 1.41 2.54
N VAL A 24 0.92 1.18 3.77
CA VAL A 24 -0.42 1.52 4.21
C VAL A 24 -0.33 2.79 5.04
N GLU A 25 -0.97 3.86 4.56
CA GLU A 25 -1.05 5.15 5.23
C GLU A 25 -2.50 5.38 5.65
N ALA A 26 -2.75 5.38 6.96
CA ALA A 26 -4.09 5.61 7.49
C ALA A 26 -4.42 7.11 7.50
N ILE A 27 -5.57 7.47 6.91
CA ILE A 27 -6.11 8.83 6.93
C ILE A 27 -7.46 8.77 7.67
N SER A 28 -7.42 8.99 8.98
CA SER A 28 -8.64 9.05 9.81
C SER A 28 -9.39 10.37 9.60
N GLY A 29 -10.72 10.32 9.46
CA GLY A 29 -11.60 11.50 9.38
C GLY A 29 -12.93 11.30 10.13
N GLY A 30 -13.58 12.40 10.55
CA GLY A 30 -14.64 12.40 11.58
C GLY A 30 -15.91 11.57 11.35
N SER A 31 -16.29 11.22 10.11
CA SER A 31 -17.50 10.43 9.81
C SER A 31 -17.23 9.02 9.29
N GLY A 32 -15.98 8.67 8.97
CA GLY A 32 -15.63 7.41 8.30
C GLY A 32 -14.11 7.16 8.26
N ILE A 33 -13.70 6.05 7.65
CA ILE A 33 -12.29 5.64 7.62
C ILE A 33 -11.78 5.66 6.19
N SER A 34 -10.66 6.34 5.93
CA SER A 34 -9.96 6.29 4.66
C SER A 34 -8.55 5.75 4.87
N VAL A 35 -8.09 4.91 3.94
CA VAL A 35 -6.75 4.33 3.97
C VAL A 35 -6.17 4.47 2.58
N ALA A 36 -4.99 5.07 2.51
CA ALA A 36 -4.20 5.12 1.29
C ALA A 36 -3.27 3.90 1.25
N ILE A 37 -3.37 3.13 0.16
CA ILE A 37 -2.48 2.02 -0.12
C ILE A 37 -1.55 2.47 -1.24
N ARG A 38 -0.27 2.62 -0.94
CA ARG A 38 0.75 3.10 -1.87
C ARG A 38 1.67 1.99 -2.33
N ASN A 39 1.96 1.97 -3.63
CA ASN A 39 3.04 1.20 -4.21
C ASN A 39 4.34 2.01 -4.17
N ILE A 40 5.26 1.64 -3.28
CA ILE A 40 6.60 2.23 -3.17
C ILE A 40 7.70 1.29 -3.72
N GLY A 41 7.28 0.31 -4.52
CA GLY A 41 8.15 -0.61 -5.23
C GLY A 41 8.44 -0.14 -6.66
N ASP A 42 9.36 -0.84 -7.32
CA ASP A 42 9.79 -0.53 -8.69
C ASP A 42 8.92 -1.16 -9.78
N THR A 43 7.95 -1.99 -9.40
CA THR A 43 7.05 -2.73 -10.29
C THR A 43 5.59 -2.47 -9.94
N ASN A 44 4.67 -2.74 -10.87
CA ASN A 44 3.24 -2.64 -10.61
C ASN A 44 2.82 -3.74 -9.63
N LEU A 45 1.97 -3.38 -8.67
CA LEU A 45 1.30 -4.34 -7.79
C LEU A 45 0.00 -4.78 -8.45
N THR A 46 -0.32 -6.07 -8.39
CA THR A 46 -1.57 -6.63 -8.89
C THR A 46 -2.29 -7.40 -7.79
N ASN A 47 -3.62 -7.53 -7.91
CA ASN A 47 -4.45 -8.31 -6.99
C ASN A 47 -4.21 -7.97 -5.51
N ILE A 48 -4.19 -6.68 -5.20
CA ILE A 48 -3.92 -6.21 -3.84
C ILE A 48 -5.19 -6.41 -3.01
N ASN A 49 -5.18 -7.40 -2.14
CA ASN A 49 -6.25 -7.63 -1.19
C ASN A 49 -6.06 -6.74 0.02
N TRP A 50 -7.13 -6.07 0.44
CA TRP A 50 -7.10 -5.15 1.55
C TRP A 50 -8.25 -5.37 2.51
N THR A 51 -8.02 -5.03 3.77
CA THR A 51 -9.05 -5.01 4.82
C THR A 51 -8.89 -3.78 5.70
N ILE A 52 -10.01 -3.29 6.21
CA ILE A 52 -10.12 -2.28 7.25
C ILE A 52 -11.01 -2.87 8.33
N SER A 53 -10.56 -2.89 9.59
CA SER A 53 -11.38 -3.21 10.76
C SER A 53 -11.36 -2.06 11.77
N CYS A 54 -12.45 -1.93 12.50
CA CYS A 54 -12.69 -0.93 13.52
C CYS A 54 -13.14 -1.67 14.79
N ASP A 55 -12.20 -1.88 15.70
CA ASP A 55 -12.33 -2.72 16.88
C ASP A 55 -12.27 -1.90 18.17
N GLY A 56 -13.04 -2.27 19.19
CA GLY A 56 -13.10 -1.52 20.46
C GLY A 56 -14.10 -0.36 20.44
N GLY A 57 -14.54 0.06 21.63
CA GLY A 57 -15.74 0.90 21.77
C GLY A 57 -17.01 0.17 21.31
N LEU A 58 -18.14 0.89 21.30
CA LEU A 58 -19.40 0.40 20.76
C LEU A 58 -19.56 0.90 19.33
N VAL A 59 -19.08 0.12 18.34
CA VAL A 59 -19.28 0.42 16.91
C VAL A 59 -20.54 -0.29 16.41
N LEU A 60 -21.54 0.48 16.01
CA LEU A 60 -22.83 0.00 15.52
C LEU A 60 -22.84 -0.19 13.99
N ILE A 61 -22.15 0.68 13.25
CA ILE A 61 -22.09 0.67 11.78
C ILE A 61 -20.65 0.87 11.33
N GLY A 62 -20.23 0.18 10.26
CA GLY A 62 -18.91 0.37 9.65
C GLY A 62 -17.78 -0.34 10.38
N LYS A 63 -18.05 -1.51 10.98
CA LYS A 63 -17.06 -2.29 11.74
C LYS A 63 -15.91 -2.82 10.87
N ASN A 64 -16.18 -3.16 9.61
CA ASN A 64 -15.18 -3.64 8.68
C ASN A 64 -15.53 -3.34 7.22
N ALA A 65 -14.50 -3.35 6.38
CA ALA A 65 -14.62 -3.41 4.92
C ALA A 65 -13.42 -4.15 4.32
N GLN A 66 -13.60 -4.73 3.15
CA GLN A 66 -12.57 -5.44 2.43
C GLN A 66 -12.78 -5.33 0.93
N GLY A 67 -11.73 -5.62 0.16
CA GLY A 67 -11.83 -5.70 -1.28
C GLY A 67 -10.50 -6.06 -1.93
N THR A 68 -10.50 -5.97 -3.25
CA THR A 68 -9.32 -6.20 -4.08
C THR A 68 -9.13 -5.01 -5.01
N ILE A 69 -7.92 -4.47 -5.05
CA ILE A 69 -7.50 -3.49 -6.05
C ILE A 69 -6.80 -4.27 -7.17
N PRO A 70 -7.30 -4.20 -8.42
CA PRO A 70 -6.73 -4.98 -9.52
C PRO A 70 -5.26 -4.64 -9.80
N ILE A 71 -4.93 -3.35 -9.77
CA ILE A 71 -3.58 -2.86 -10.02
C ILE A 71 -3.33 -1.54 -9.28
N ILE A 72 -2.13 -1.39 -8.73
CA ILE A 72 -1.57 -0.09 -8.31
C ILE A 72 -0.26 0.08 -9.06
N TYR A 73 -0.23 1.05 -9.97
CA TYR A 73 0.97 1.36 -10.74
C TYR A 73 2.13 1.79 -9.82
N ARG A 74 3.35 1.62 -10.31
CA ARG A 74 4.57 2.10 -9.63
C ARG A 74 4.41 3.54 -9.15
N GLU A 75 4.81 3.81 -7.90
CA GLU A 75 4.75 5.13 -7.26
C GLU A 75 3.35 5.77 -7.21
N LYS A 76 2.28 4.96 -7.37
CA LYS A 76 0.89 5.40 -7.22
C LYS A 76 0.27 4.90 -5.93
N SER A 77 -0.85 5.52 -5.61
CA SER A 77 -1.65 5.21 -4.44
C SER A 77 -3.12 5.07 -4.82
N GLU A 78 -3.81 4.18 -4.14
CA GLU A 78 -5.25 4.01 -4.22
C GLU A 78 -5.87 4.21 -2.84
N ILE A 79 -7.07 4.80 -2.81
CA ILE A 79 -7.79 5.07 -1.56
C ILE A 79 -8.92 4.07 -1.40
N VAL A 80 -8.92 3.36 -0.27
CA VAL A 80 -10.00 2.47 0.15
C VAL A 80 -10.66 3.03 1.40
N LYS A 81 -11.96 2.81 1.57
CA LYS A 81 -12.71 3.50 2.62
C LYS A 81 -13.88 2.71 3.19
N ILE A 82 -14.17 3.00 4.45
CA ILE A 82 -15.47 2.78 5.09
C ILE A 82 -16.18 4.14 5.09
N PRO A 83 -17.25 4.32 4.29
CA PRO A 83 -17.84 5.65 4.07
C PRO A 83 -18.49 6.23 5.33
N PHE A 84 -19.00 5.37 6.22
CA PHE A 84 -19.67 5.79 7.43
C PHE A 84 -19.35 4.83 8.58
N VAL A 85 -18.89 5.38 9.70
CA VAL A 85 -18.67 4.65 10.96
C VAL A 85 -19.48 5.35 12.04
N LEU A 86 -20.37 4.61 12.70
CA LEU A 86 -21.15 5.11 13.83
C LEU A 86 -20.84 4.27 15.06
N GLY A 87 -20.42 4.94 16.13
CA GLY A 87 -20.14 4.28 17.39
C GLY A 87 -19.75 5.25 18.49
N PHE A 88 -19.64 4.72 19.70
CA PHE A 88 -19.23 5.45 20.88
C PHE A 88 -17.92 4.88 21.43
N GLY A 89 -17.03 5.76 21.89
CA GLY A 89 -15.72 5.40 22.43
C GLY A 89 -14.56 5.65 21.46
N LYS A 90 -13.41 5.04 21.75
CA LYS A 90 -12.18 5.17 20.96
C LYS A 90 -11.90 3.84 20.26
N PRO A 91 -12.39 3.63 19.03
CA PRO A 91 -12.07 2.42 18.31
C PRO A 91 -10.60 2.42 17.85
N LEU A 92 -9.98 1.24 17.86
CA LEU A 92 -8.74 0.91 17.19
C LEU A 92 -9.05 0.59 15.73
N ILE A 93 -8.41 1.33 14.82
CA ILE A 93 -8.53 1.10 13.38
C ILE A 93 -7.33 0.26 12.93
N THR A 94 -7.60 -0.90 12.34
CA THR A 94 -6.58 -1.76 11.74
C THR A 94 -6.79 -1.81 10.23
N ALA A 95 -5.72 -1.58 9.46
CA ALA A 95 -5.76 -1.72 8.01
C ALA A 95 -4.62 -2.62 7.55
N THR A 96 -4.94 -3.56 6.66
CA THR A 96 -3.95 -4.48 6.09
C THR A 96 -4.09 -4.53 4.58
N ALA A 97 -2.95 -4.72 3.89
CA ALA A 97 -2.89 -4.86 2.45
C ALA A 97 -1.79 -5.85 2.07
N HIS A 98 -2.06 -6.74 1.12
CA HIS A 98 -1.09 -7.69 0.59
C HIS A 98 -1.29 -7.89 -0.91
N SER A 99 -0.20 -8.00 -1.66
CA SER A 99 -0.18 -8.35 -3.08
C SER A 99 0.20 -9.82 -3.25
N SER A 100 -0.45 -10.49 -4.21
CA SER A 100 -0.12 -11.85 -4.63
C SER A 100 0.74 -11.87 -5.90
#